data_AF-A0A357HC35-F1
#
_entry.id   AF-A0A357HC35-F1
#
_cell.length_a   1.000
_cell.length_b   1.000
_cell.length_c   1.000
_cell.angle_alpha   90.00
_cell.angle_beta   90.00
_cell.angle_gamma   90.00
#
_symmetry.space_group_name_H-M   'P 1'
#
loop_
_entity.id
_entity.type
_entity.pdbx_description
1 polymer ?
#
loop_
_entity_poly.entity_id
_entity_poly.type
_entity_poly.pdbx_seq_one_letter_code
_entity_poly.pdbx_strand_id
1 'polypeptide(L)' 'MCGDTTTGDVEVLMEGKYADLCVTDAPYNVDYEGGTGMKIKNDNMSQDEFYSFLSKAFSNISQIDETWGLHL' A
#
# COMPACT_ATOMS: atom_id res chain seq x y z
N MET A 1 2.42 12.41 7.82
CA MET A 1 2.28 12.73 6.38
C MET A 1 1.01 12.04 5.87
N CYS A 2 0.26 12.67 4.97
CA CYS A 2 -0.72 11.97 4.13
C CYS A 2 -0.13 11.89 2.72
N GLY A 3 -0.11 10.71 2.11
CA GLY A 3 0.53 10.49 0.82
C GLY A 3 0.04 9.22 0.13
N ASP A 4 0.65 8.91 -1.01
CA ASP A 4 0.31 7.81 -1.90
C ASP A 4 1.49 6.84 -2.03
N THR A 5 1.35 5.62 -1.52
CA THR A 5 2.41 4.60 -1.57
C THR A 5 2.74 4.16 -3.00
N THR A 6 1.89 4.49 -3.99
CA THR A 6 2.15 4.22 -5.41
C THR A 6 2.99 5.31 -6.09
N THR A 7 3.42 6.35 -5.37
CA THR A 7 4.29 7.43 -5.86
C THR A 7 5.59 7.50 -5.04
N GLY A 8 6.41 8.53 -5.23
CA GLY A 8 7.64 8.77 -4.46
C GLY A 8 7.41 9.26 -3.02
N ASP A 9 6.16 9.31 -2.56
CA ASP A 9 5.80 9.80 -1.22
C ASP A 9 6.43 8.99 -0.08
N VAL A 10 6.71 7.71 -0.32
CA VAL A 10 7.43 6.85 0.65
C VAL A 10 8.86 7.35 0.87
N GLU A 11 9.57 7.72 -0.20
CA GLU A 11 10.93 8.26 -0.08
C GLU A 11 10.94 9.61 0.66
N VAL A 12 9.95 10.46 0.38
CA VAL A 12 9.76 11.74 1.08
C VAL A 12 9.51 11.51 2.57
N LEU A 13 8.67 10.54 2.93
CA LEU A 13 8.41 10.18 4.33
C LEU A 13 9.69 9.74 5.06
N MET A 14 10.56 9.01 4.36
CA MET A 14 11.74 8.39 4.97
C MET A 14 12.94 9.33 5.10
N GLU A 15 12.97 10.46 4.38
CA GLU A 15 14.02 11.48 4.46
C GLU A 15 15.46 10.91 4.41
N GLY A 16 15.67 9.91 3.54
CA GLY A 16 16.95 9.24 3.34
C GLY A 16 17.36 8.24 4.43
N LYS A 17 16.45 7.87 5.34
CA LYS A 17 16.63 6.79 6.31
C LYS A 17 15.96 5.50 5.82
N TYR A 18 16.38 4.38 6.37
CA TYR A 18 15.73 3.08 6.12
C TYR A 18 14.78 2.70 7.25
N ALA A 19 13.77 1.90 6.93
CA ALA A 19 12.89 1.28 7.90
C ALA A 19 13.45 -0.09 8.31
N ASP A 20 13.45 -0.35 9.62
CA ASP A 20 13.80 -1.68 10.16
C ASP A 20 12.64 -2.69 10.00
N LEU A 21 11.39 -2.20 9.97
CA LEU A 21 10.17 -3.00 9.94
C LEU A 21 9.05 -2.22 9.22
N CYS A 22 8.41 -2.88 8.27
CA CYS A 22 7.16 -2.42 7.68
C CYS A 22 6.02 -3.37 8.06
N VAL A 23 4.98 -2.83 8.70
CA VAL A 23 3.73 -3.56 9.00
C VAL A 23 2.60 -2.87 8.26
N THR A 24 1.86 -3.63 7.48
CA THR A 24 0.83 -3.08 6.60
C THR A 24 -0.41 -3.96 6.54
N ASP A 25 -1.58 -3.34 6.65
CA ASP A 25 -2.89 -3.96 6.44
C ASP A 25 -3.43 -3.43 5.11
N ALA A 26 -2.93 -4.01 4.01
CA ALA A 26 -3.27 -3.57 2.67
C ALA A 26 -4.77 -3.76 2.39
N PRO A 27 -5.38 -2.95 1.49
CA PRO A 27 -6.78 -3.16 1.10
C PRO A 27 -7.00 -4.58 0.56
N TYR A 28 -8.23 -5.09 0.65
CA TYR A 28 -8.55 -6.48 0.25
C TYR A 28 -9.37 -6.58 -1.06
N ASN A 29 -9.94 -5.48 -1.56
CA ASN A 29 -10.69 -5.41 -2.81
C ASN A 29 -11.87 -6.41 -2.86
N VAL A 30 -12.74 -6.37 -1.85
CA VAL A 30 -13.78 -7.38 -1.59
C VAL A 30 -15.20 -6.95 -2.01
N ASP A 31 -15.33 -5.83 -2.72
CA ASP A 31 -16.58 -5.16 -3.11
C ASP A 31 -17.53 -5.00 -1.92
N TYR A 32 -17.01 -4.48 -0.81
CA TYR A 32 -17.78 -4.34 0.41
C TYR A 32 -19.00 -3.43 0.21
N GLU A 33 -20.16 -3.93 0.63
CA GLU A 33 -21.40 -3.18 0.74
C GLU A 33 -21.95 -3.28 2.17
N GLY A 34 -22.06 -2.14 2.84
CA GLY A 34 -22.61 -2.06 4.19
C GLY A 34 -24.14 -2.21 4.19
N GLY A 35 -24.72 -2.51 5.35
CA GLY A 35 -26.17 -2.72 5.50
C GLY A 35 -27.07 -1.53 5.12
N THR A 36 -26.49 -0.34 4.91
CA THR A 36 -27.18 0.85 4.40
C THR A 36 -26.95 1.10 2.91
N GLY A 37 -26.34 0.16 2.18
CA GLY A 37 -25.98 0.27 0.77
C GLY A 37 -24.75 1.13 0.47
N MET A 38 -23.99 1.52 1.50
CA MET A 38 -22.74 2.27 1.30
C MET A 38 -21.61 1.35 0.85
N LYS A 39 -20.85 1.78 -0.15
CA LYS A 39 -19.70 1.07 -0.68
C LYS A 39 -18.39 1.78 -0.35
N ILE A 40 -17.31 1.02 -0.29
CA ILE A 40 -15.96 1.56 -0.19
C ILE A 40 -15.47 1.94 -1.59
N LYS A 41 -14.92 3.14 -1.73
CA LYS A 41 -14.37 3.61 -3.01
C LYS A 41 -13.15 2.77 -3.39
N ASN A 42 -13.07 2.36 -4.65
CA ASN A 42 -11.98 1.54 -5.22
C ASN A 42 -11.84 0.14 -4.58
N ASP A 43 -12.89 -0.40 -3.98
CA ASP A 43 -12.89 -1.75 -3.37
C ASP A 43 -13.47 -2.82 -4.32
N ASN A 44 -13.64 -2.51 -5.60
CA ASN A 44 -14.10 -3.45 -6.63
C ASN A 44 -13.35 -3.22 -7.95
N MET A 45 -12.03 -3.24 -7.86
CA MET A 45 -11.11 -3.15 -8.99
C MET A 45 -10.99 -4.50 -9.69
N SER A 46 -10.62 -4.50 -10.97
CA SER A 46 -10.24 -5.75 -11.64
C SER A 46 -8.98 -6.36 -11.00
N GLN A 47 -8.78 -7.66 -11.21
CA GLN A 47 -7.61 -8.36 -10.68
C GLN A 47 -6.28 -7.72 -11.12
N ASP A 48 -6.16 -7.35 -12.40
CA ASP A 48 -4.95 -6.77 -12.95
C ASP A 48 -4.67 -5.37 -12.40
N GLU A 49 -5.72 -4.54 -12.24
CA GLU A 49 -5.60 -3.22 -11.64
C GLU A 49 -5.19 -3.31 -10.17
N PHE A 50 -5.82 -4.22 -9.42
CA PHE A 50 -5.53 -4.39 -8.00
C PHE A 50 -4.13 -4.98 -7.76
N TYR A 51 -3.73 -5.96 -8.56
CA TYR A 51 -2.36 -6.49 -8.56
C TYR A 51 -1.34 -5.39 -8.87
N SER A 52 -1.59 -4.59 -9.92
CA SER A 52 -0.68 -3.50 -10.30
C SER A 52 -0.59 -2.43 -9.22
N PHE A 53 -1.70 -2.11 -8.54
CA PHE A 53 -1.74 -1.20 -7.41
C PHE A 53 -0.86 -1.69 -6.25
N LEU A 54 -1.07 -2.93 -5.79
CA LEU A 54 -0.29 -3.51 -4.69
C LEU A 54 1.18 -3.68 -5.05
N SER A 55 1.47 -4.16 -6.25
CA SER A 55 2.85 -4.34 -6.75
C SER A 55 3.61 -3.02 -6.72
N LYS A 56 2.98 -1.93 -7.17
CA LYS A 56 3.59 -0.59 -7.15
C LYS A 56 3.79 -0.07 -5.72
N ALA A 57 2.79 -0.22 -4.86
CA ALA A 57 2.87 0.18 -3.46
C ALA A 57 4.00 -0.55 -2.72
N PHE A 58 4.05 -1.88 -2.83
CA PHE A 58 5.06 -2.69 -2.15
C PHE A 58 6.45 -2.50 -2.74
N SER A 59 6.58 -2.28 -4.04
CA SER A 59 7.88 -1.98 -4.66
C SER A 59 8.48 -0.68 -4.14
N ASN A 60 7.66 0.35 -3.89
CA ASN A 60 8.13 1.60 -3.31
C ASN A 60 8.48 1.44 -1.82
N ILE A 61 7.71 0.65 -1.08
CA ILE A 61 8.02 0.33 0.33
C ILE A 61 9.33 -0.46 0.43
N SER A 62 9.54 -1.50 -0.38
CA SER A 62 10.75 -2.32 -0.32
C SER A 62 12.03 -1.57 -0.67
N GLN A 63 11.94 -0.40 -1.32
CA GLN A 63 13.11 0.43 -1.63
C GLN A 63 13.66 1.16 -0.40
N ILE A 64 12.84 1.29 0.66
CA ILE A 64 13.24 1.97 1.90
C ILE A 64 13.50 1.00 3.06
N ASP A 65 13.48 -0.30 2.82
CA ASP A 65 13.81 -1.31 3.82
C ASP A 65 15.31 -1.60 3.84
N GLU A 66 15.87 -1.86 5.02
CA GLU A 66 17.23 -2.39 5.11
C GLU A 66 17.33 -3.80 4.51
N THR A 67 18.53 -4.25 4.13
CA THR A 67 18.76 -5.59 3.54
C THR A 67 18.24 -6.76 4.41
N TRP A 68 17.99 -6.52 5.70
CA TRP A 68 17.41 -7.48 6.66
C TRP A 68 16.02 -7.09 7.19
N GLY A 69 15.41 -6.06 6.59
CA GLY A 69 14.09 -5.58 6.94
C GLY A 69 13.05 -6.69 6.82
N LEU A 70 12.16 -6.75 7.81
CA LEU A 70 11.07 -7.71 7.83
C LEU A 70 9.81 -7.05 7.28
N HIS A 71 9.21 -7.68 6.26
CA HIS A 71 7.87 -7.36 5.80
C HIS A 71 6.90 -8.40 6.39
N LEU A 72 5.98 -7.96 7.26
CA LEU A 72 4.91 -8.78 7.84
C LEU A 72 3.54 -8.43 7.26
#